data_AF-A0A9R1PHC8-F1
#
_entry.id   AF-A0A9R1PHC8-F1
#
_cell.length_a   1.000
_cell.length_b   1.000
_cell.length_c   1.000
_cell.angle_alpha   90.00
_cell.angle_beta   90.00
_cell.angle_gamma   90.00
#
_symmetry.space_group_name_H-M   'P 1'
#
loop_
_entity.id
_entity.type
_entity.pdbx_description
1 polymer ?
#
loop_
_entity_poly.entity_id
_entity_poly.type
_entity_poly.pdbx_seq_one_letter_code
_entity_poly.pdbx_strand_id
1 'polypeptide(L)'
;MMASEPVARAVAEEVGRWGSMKQTGVSLRYMMEFGSVPTDRNLLLSAQFLHKELPIRIARRALELESLPFGLSAKPAILKVRDWYLDSFRDIRYFPEVRNRDDELAFTQMIKMIKVRHNNVVPTMALGVQQLKNEQFSSRKLPPGFDEIHGFLDRFYMSRIGIRMLIGL
;
A
#
# COMPACT_ATOMS: atom_id res chain seq x y z
N MET A 1 12.07 7.55 18.33
CA MET A 1 11.34 7.12 19.54
C MET A 1 10.77 5.74 19.24
N MET A 2 11.30 4.69 19.86
CA MET A 2 10.77 3.32 19.66
C MET A 2 9.37 3.27 20.29
N ALA A 3 8.36 2.90 19.52
CA ALA A 3 7.02 2.70 20.06
C ALA A 3 7.09 1.60 21.13
N SER A 4 6.40 1.79 22.26
CA SER A 4 6.31 0.76 23.31
C SER A 4 5.73 -0.53 22.72
N GLU A 5 6.23 -1.68 23.15
CA GLU A 5 5.82 -3.01 22.70
C GLU A 5 4.29 -3.24 22.61
N PRO A 6 3.45 -2.74 23.54
CA PRO A 6 1.99 -2.85 23.44
C PRO A 6 1.39 -2.09 22.25
N VAL A 7 1.96 -0.92 21.90
CA VAL A 7 1.50 -0.08 20.78
C VAL A 7 1.88 -0.71 19.45
N ALA A 8 3.09 -1.27 19.35
CA ALA A 8 3.54 -1.99 18.16
C ALA A 8 2.65 -3.21 17.88
N ARG A 9 2.29 -3.96 18.92
CA ARG A 9 1.38 -5.11 18.82
C ARG A 9 -0.02 -4.70 18.39
N ALA A 10 -0.60 -3.66 18.97
CA ALA A 10 -1.92 -3.17 18.59
C ALA A 10 -1.99 -2.75 17.12
N VAL A 11 -0.95 -2.09 16.60
CA VAL A 11 -0.88 -1.73 15.18
C VAL A 11 -0.78 -2.96 14.30
N ALA A 12 0.03 -3.95 14.67
CA ALA A 12 0.14 -5.20 13.91
C ALA A 12 -1.20 -5.97 13.85
N GLU A 13 -1.91 -6.05 14.97
CA GLU A 13 -3.25 -6.67 15.04
C GLU A 13 -4.26 -5.91 14.16
N GLU A 14 -4.23 -4.57 14.19
CA GLU A 14 -5.10 -3.76 13.34
C GLU A 14 -4.79 -3.97 11.85
N VAL A 15 -3.51 -3.94 11.45
CA VAL A 15 -3.08 -4.20 10.06
C VAL A 15 -3.51 -5.60 9.61
N GLY A 16 -3.34 -6.62 10.47
CA GLY A 16 -3.81 -7.98 10.21
C GLY A 16 -5.31 -8.04 9.94
N ARG A 17 -6.11 -7.37 10.78
CA ARG A 17 -7.58 -7.30 10.62
C ARG A 17 -7.97 -6.62 9.31
N TRP A 18 -7.40 -5.46 8.99
CA TRP A 18 -7.76 -4.73 7.77
C TRP A 18 -7.26 -5.42 6.50
N GLY A 19 -6.07 -6.03 6.54
CA GLY A 19 -5.50 -6.74 5.38
C GLY A 19 -6.28 -7.99 4.97
N SER A 20 -7.02 -8.60 5.90
CA SER A 20 -7.88 -9.76 5.63
C SER A 20 -9.27 -9.40 5.09
N MET A 21 -9.69 -8.13 5.14
CA MET A 21 -10.99 -7.70 4.63
C MET A 21 -11.12 -7.81 3.10
N LYS A 22 -12.32 -8.10 2.60
CA LYS A 22 -12.57 -8.17 1.15
C LYS A 22 -12.42 -6.77 0.52
N GLN A 23 -11.65 -6.68 -0.56
CA GLN A 23 -11.51 -5.44 -1.34
C GLN A 23 -12.77 -5.20 -2.17
N THR A 24 -13.18 -3.94 -2.28
CA THR A 24 -14.31 -3.51 -3.11
C THR A 24 -13.80 -3.21 -4.51
N GLY A 25 -14.29 -3.93 -5.51
CA GLY A 25 -14.00 -3.63 -6.91
C GLY A 25 -14.59 -2.27 -7.31
N VAL A 26 -13.88 -1.55 -8.18
CA VAL A 26 -14.41 -0.33 -8.77
C VAL A 26 -15.34 -0.71 -9.92
N SER A 27 -16.60 -0.29 -9.87
CA SER A 27 -17.59 -0.61 -10.91
C SER A 27 -17.46 0.33 -12.12
N LEU A 28 -17.95 -0.10 -13.29
CA LEU A 28 -18.03 0.76 -14.48
C LEU A 28 -18.84 2.03 -14.22
N ARG A 29 -19.92 1.91 -13.43
CA ARG A 29 -20.72 3.04 -12.99
C ARG A 29 -19.91 4.04 -12.16
N TYR A 30 -19.10 3.56 -11.22
CA TYR A 30 -18.19 4.41 -10.45
C TYR A 30 -17.20 5.13 -11.38
N MET A 31 -16.64 4.43 -12.38
CA MET A 31 -15.72 5.03 -13.36
C MET A 31 -16.39 6.13 -14.20
N MET A 32 -17.65 5.93 -14.62
CA MET A 32 -18.42 6.93 -15.37
C MET A 32 -18.71 8.18 -14.53
N GLU A 33 -19.05 8.00 -13.25
CA GLU A 33 -19.29 9.10 -12.32
C GLU A 33 -17.99 9.89 -12.04
N PHE A 34 -16.84 9.22 -11.98
CA PHE A 34 -15.52 9.85 -11.80
C PHE A 34 -14.99 10.57 -13.04
N GLY A 35 -15.32 10.07 -14.25
CA GLY A 35 -14.92 10.68 -15.53
C GLY A 35 -15.80 11.85 -15.98
N SER A 36 -16.90 12.11 -15.25
CA SER A 36 -17.76 13.27 -15.47
C SER A 36 -17.14 14.56 -14.90
N VAL A 37 -17.71 15.73 -15.25
CA VAL A 37 -17.27 17.02 -14.67
C VAL A 37 -17.27 16.91 -13.14
N PRO A 38 -16.14 17.18 -12.45
CA PRO A 38 -16.07 17.06 -11.01
C PRO A 38 -17.11 17.95 -10.33
N THR A 39 -17.94 17.36 -9.49
CA THR A 39 -18.88 18.07 -8.62
C THR A 39 -18.48 17.84 -7.16
N ASP A 40 -18.77 18.80 -6.28
CA ASP A 40 -18.51 18.67 -4.84
C ASP A 40 -19.08 17.37 -4.26
N ARG A 41 -20.26 16.95 -4.75
CA ARG A 41 -20.90 15.68 -4.35
C ARG A 41 -20.09 14.47 -4.78
N ASN A 42 -19.64 14.40 -6.03
CA ASN A 42 -18.88 13.25 -6.53
C ASN A 42 -17.48 13.17 -5.90
N LEU A 43 -16.84 14.32 -5.63
CA LEU A 43 -15.57 14.39 -4.91
C LEU A 43 -15.72 13.88 -3.46
N LEU A 44 -16.77 14.31 -2.76
CA LEU A 44 -17.05 13.85 -1.40
C LEU A 44 -17.30 12.33 -1.34
N LEU A 45 -18.15 11.80 -2.23
CA LEU A 45 -18.42 10.36 -2.30
C LEU A 45 -17.15 9.56 -2.60
N SER A 46 -16.29 10.09 -3.47
CA SER A 46 -15.01 9.50 -3.82
C SER A 46 -14.06 9.45 -2.62
N ALA A 47 -13.93 10.55 -1.90
CA ALA A 47 -13.12 10.62 -0.69
C ALA A 47 -13.62 9.64 0.39
N GLN A 48 -14.94 9.56 0.60
CA GLN A 48 -15.55 8.61 1.53
C GLN A 48 -15.31 7.15 1.12
N PHE A 49 -15.38 6.84 -0.17
CA PHE A 49 -15.03 5.51 -0.67
C PHE A 49 -13.56 5.19 -0.40
N LEU A 50 -12.64 6.09 -0.76
CA LEU A 50 -11.21 5.91 -0.56
C LEU A 50 -10.84 5.79 0.93
N HIS A 51 -11.46 6.56 1.81
CA HIS A 51 -11.25 6.50 3.26
C HIS A 51 -11.56 5.11 3.83
N LYS A 52 -12.55 4.41 3.26
CA LYS A 52 -12.92 3.03 3.64
C LYS A 52 -12.07 1.97 2.95
N GLU A 53 -11.80 2.14 1.65
CA GLU A 53 -11.18 1.10 0.81
C GLU A 53 -9.65 1.07 0.89
N LEU A 54 -8.99 2.24 1.00
CA LEU A 54 -7.53 2.30 0.99
C LEU A 54 -6.86 1.60 2.17
N PRO A 55 -7.36 1.68 3.43
CA PRO A 55 -6.78 0.95 4.55
C PRO A 55 -6.71 -0.57 4.30
N ILE A 56 -7.76 -1.15 3.69
CA ILE A 56 -7.81 -2.57 3.34
C ILE A 56 -6.69 -2.92 2.36
N ARG A 57 -6.57 -2.15 1.28
CA ARG A 57 -5.60 -2.40 0.21
C ARG A 57 -4.16 -2.19 0.67
N ILE A 58 -3.91 -1.16 1.46
CA ILE A 58 -2.58 -0.80 1.98
C ILE A 58 -2.14 -1.80 3.05
N ALA A 59 -3.01 -2.16 3.99
CA ALA A 59 -2.70 -3.16 5.02
C ALA A 59 -2.30 -4.50 4.38
N ARG A 60 -3.05 -4.96 3.36
CA ARG A 60 -2.71 -6.19 2.64
C ARG A 60 -1.32 -6.15 2.01
N ARG A 61 -0.89 -5.01 1.48
CA ARG A 61 0.47 -4.87 0.91
C ARG A 61 1.54 -4.96 1.98
N ALA A 62 1.32 -4.36 3.15
CA ALA A 62 2.25 -4.48 4.27
C ALA A 62 2.44 -5.94 4.69
N LEU A 63 1.33 -6.68 4.83
CA LEU A 63 1.36 -8.12 5.16
C LEU A 63 2.04 -8.96 4.07
N GLU A 64 1.77 -8.67 2.80
CA GLU A 64 2.42 -9.36 1.68
C GLU A 64 3.94 -9.18 1.71
N LEU A 65 4.44 -7.97 1.99
CA LEU A 65 5.88 -7.70 2.09
C LEU A 65 6.55 -8.45 3.25
N GLU A 66 5.84 -8.68 4.35
CA GLU A 66 6.32 -9.49 5.47
C GLU A 66 6.44 -10.97 5.11
N SER A 67 5.57 -11.46 4.21
CA SER A 67 5.54 -12.85 3.74
C SER A 67 6.53 -13.18 2.62
N LEU A 68 7.36 -12.22 2.20
CA LEU A 68 8.30 -12.40 1.09
C LEU A 68 9.33 -13.52 1.38
N PRO A 69 9.52 -14.48 0.45
CA PRO A 69 10.34 -15.67 0.67
C PRO A 69 11.85 -15.39 0.62
N PHE A 70 12.65 -16.43 0.87
CA PHE A 70 14.13 -16.42 0.77
C PHE A 70 14.83 -15.36 1.64
N GLY A 71 14.16 -14.87 2.68
CA GLY A 71 14.66 -13.77 3.51
C GLY A 71 14.62 -12.40 2.82
N LEU A 72 13.91 -12.28 1.70
CA LEU A 72 13.71 -11.00 1.01
C LEU A 72 12.92 -10.01 1.89
N SER A 73 11.95 -10.50 2.68
CA SER A 73 11.21 -9.68 3.65
C SER A 73 12.10 -8.96 4.68
N ALA A 74 13.26 -9.54 4.99
CA ALA A 74 14.22 -8.99 5.95
C ALA A 74 15.20 -7.98 5.32
N LYS A 75 15.17 -7.77 4.00
CA LYS A 75 16.10 -6.84 3.34
C LYS A 75 15.79 -5.40 3.71
N PRO A 76 16.81 -4.55 4.02
CA PRO A 76 16.59 -3.18 4.45
C PRO A 76 15.70 -2.37 3.50
N ALA A 77 15.85 -2.56 2.19
CA ALA A 77 15.02 -1.87 1.20
C ALA A 77 13.56 -2.33 1.24
N ILE A 78 13.31 -3.62 1.49
CA ILE A 78 11.95 -4.19 1.60
C ILE A 78 11.27 -3.73 2.89
N LEU A 79 12.00 -3.72 4.01
CA LEU A 79 11.51 -3.17 5.28
C LEU A 79 11.12 -1.70 5.12
N LYS A 80 11.93 -0.90 4.41
CA LYS A 80 11.60 0.50 4.11
C LYS A 80 10.30 0.66 3.32
N VAL A 81 10.06 -0.19 2.32
CA VAL A 81 8.79 -0.18 1.57
C VAL A 81 7.63 -0.58 2.47
N ARG A 82 7.78 -1.62 3.29
CA ARG A 82 6.77 -2.03 4.27
C ARG A 82 6.42 -0.88 5.21
N ASP A 83 7.41 -0.18 5.74
CA ASP A 83 7.21 0.94 6.65
C ASP A 83 6.43 2.08 5.98
N TRP A 84 6.67 2.36 4.68
CA TRP A 84 5.85 3.32 3.92
C TRP A 84 4.37 2.91 3.83
N TYR A 85 4.08 1.62 3.68
CA TYR A 85 2.70 1.11 3.72
C TYR A 85 2.09 1.26 5.12
N LEU A 86 2.85 0.93 6.18
CA LEU A 86 2.38 1.07 7.56
C LEU A 86 2.10 2.53 7.95
N ASP A 87 2.97 3.47 7.54
CA ASP A 87 2.75 4.89 7.79
C ASP A 87 1.52 5.40 7.02
N SER A 88 1.36 4.99 5.75
CA SER A 88 0.18 5.36 4.97
C SER A 88 -1.11 4.77 5.54
N PHE A 89 -1.03 3.55 6.09
CA PHE A 89 -2.15 2.91 6.77
C PHE A 89 -2.57 3.72 8.01
N ARG A 90 -1.60 4.12 8.85
CA ARG A 90 -1.85 4.96 10.02
C ARG A 90 -2.45 6.30 9.63
N ASP A 91 -1.88 6.98 8.63
CA ASP A 91 -2.38 8.28 8.15
C ASP A 91 -3.88 8.21 7.81
N ILE A 92 -4.30 7.19 7.06
CA ILE A 92 -5.70 7.05 6.65
C ILE A 92 -6.58 6.62 7.84
N ARG A 93 -6.09 5.71 8.68
CA ARG A 93 -6.85 5.18 9.82
C ARG A 93 -7.14 6.22 10.89
N TYR A 94 -6.21 7.13 11.13
CA TYR A 94 -6.36 8.22 12.08
C TYR A 94 -6.96 9.49 11.45
N PHE A 95 -7.15 9.51 10.12
CA PHE A 95 -7.86 10.60 9.47
C PHE A 95 -9.34 10.62 9.91
N PRO A 96 -9.88 11.78 10.35
CA PRO A 96 -11.29 11.90 10.73
C PRO A 96 -12.27 11.47 9.64
N GLU A 97 -13.50 11.13 10.00
CA GLU A 97 -14.52 10.79 9.00
C GLU A 97 -14.78 11.96 8.04
N VAL A 98 -14.76 11.68 6.74
CA VAL A 98 -15.00 12.68 5.69
C VAL A 98 -16.51 12.94 5.56
N ARG A 99 -17.00 14.07 6.07
CA ARG A 99 -18.45 14.39 6.12
C ARG A 99 -18.85 15.55 5.23
N ASN A 100 -17.94 16.49 5.00
CA ASN A 100 -18.20 17.70 4.24
C ASN A 100 -17.04 18.03 3.29
N ARG A 101 -17.16 19.16 2.58
CA ARG A 101 -16.18 19.60 1.59
C ARG A 101 -14.81 19.93 2.19
N ASP A 102 -14.76 20.52 3.38
CA ASP A 102 -13.49 20.87 4.02
C ASP A 102 -12.74 19.60 4.44
N ASP A 103 -13.46 18.59 4.94
CA ASP A 103 -12.88 17.28 5.24
C ASP A 103 -12.36 16.60 3.97
N GLU A 104 -13.11 16.68 2.87
CA GLU A 104 -12.72 16.14 1.56
C GLU A 104 -11.42 16.75 1.08
N LEU A 105 -11.30 18.09 1.12
CA LEU A 105 -10.09 18.80 0.71
C LEU A 105 -8.87 18.39 1.55
N ALA A 106 -9.05 18.28 2.87
CA ALA A 106 -8.00 17.84 3.78
C ALA A 106 -7.61 16.37 3.51
N PHE A 107 -8.58 15.50 3.26
CA PHE A 107 -8.35 14.10 2.92
C PHE A 107 -7.59 13.98 1.60
N THR A 108 -8.01 14.72 0.58
CA THR A 108 -7.33 14.79 -0.73
C THR A 108 -5.88 15.25 -0.59
N GLN A 109 -5.58 16.19 0.31
CA GLN A 109 -4.19 16.59 0.58
C GLN A 109 -3.38 15.46 1.24
N MET A 110 -3.95 14.73 2.19
CA MET A 110 -3.31 13.55 2.80
C MET A 110 -3.05 12.45 1.75
N ILE A 111 -3.99 12.20 0.85
CA ILE A 111 -3.82 11.25 -0.27
C ILE A 111 -2.68 11.67 -1.20
N LYS A 112 -2.51 12.97 -1.50
CA LYS A 112 -1.36 13.47 -2.28
C LYS A 112 -0.03 13.15 -1.58
N MET A 113 0.04 13.27 -0.25
CA MET A 113 1.24 12.93 0.51
C MET A 113 1.55 11.42 0.45
N ILE A 114 0.53 10.56 0.55
CA ILE A 114 0.67 9.11 0.35
C ILE A 114 1.19 8.82 -1.05
N LYS A 115 0.61 9.43 -2.09
CA LYS A 115 1.07 9.25 -3.48
C LYS A 115 2.56 9.53 -3.62
N VAL A 116 3.03 10.66 -3.06
CA VAL A 116 4.46 11.05 -3.09
C VAL A 116 5.33 10.05 -2.34
N ARG A 117 4.94 9.64 -1.11
CA ARG A 117 5.66 8.62 -0.32
C ARG A 117 5.89 7.34 -1.11
N HIS A 118 4.91 6.94 -1.92
CA HIS A 118 4.95 5.70 -2.69
C HIS A 118 5.64 5.81 -4.06
N ASN A 119 6.16 6.97 -4.47
CA ASN A 119 6.80 7.14 -5.78
C ASN A 119 8.01 6.21 -5.97
N ASN A 120 8.79 6.00 -4.91
CA ASN A 120 10.03 5.23 -4.98
C ASN A 120 9.88 3.75 -4.63
N VAL A 121 8.64 3.22 -4.56
CA VAL A 121 8.42 1.79 -4.24
C VAL A 121 9.12 0.88 -5.25
N VAL A 122 8.94 1.10 -6.56
CA VAL A 122 9.55 0.25 -7.59
C VAL A 122 11.07 0.22 -7.52
N PRO A 123 11.80 1.36 -7.57
CA PRO A 123 13.26 1.32 -7.46
C PRO A 123 13.75 0.78 -6.12
N THR A 124 13.01 0.98 -5.03
CA THR A 124 13.38 0.44 -3.71
C THR A 124 13.17 -1.08 -3.63
N MET A 125 12.09 -1.61 -4.23
CA MET A 125 11.88 -3.06 -4.36
C MET A 125 13.00 -3.70 -5.20
N ALA A 126 13.39 -3.07 -6.31
CA ALA A 126 14.50 -3.52 -7.14
C ALA A 126 15.83 -3.57 -6.35
N LEU A 127 16.09 -2.57 -5.51
CA LEU A 127 17.22 -2.58 -4.59
C LEU A 127 17.14 -3.75 -3.59
N GLY A 128 15.96 -4.07 -3.06
CA GLY A 128 15.77 -5.23 -2.17
C GLY A 128 16.12 -6.57 -2.84
N VAL A 129 15.69 -6.76 -4.09
CA VAL A 129 16.05 -7.94 -4.89
C VAL A 129 17.56 -7.97 -5.16
N GLN A 130 18.19 -6.81 -5.42
CA GLN A 130 19.63 -6.73 -5.59
C GLN A 130 20.39 -7.06 -4.29
N GLN A 131 19.91 -6.60 -3.13
CA GLN A 131 20.49 -6.93 -1.82
C GLN A 131 20.45 -8.45 -1.58
N LEU A 132 19.31 -9.09 -1.84
CA LEU A 132 19.20 -10.55 -1.81
C LEU A 132 20.19 -11.22 -2.75
N LYS A 133 20.32 -10.68 -3.97
CA LYS A 133 21.26 -11.19 -4.97
C LYS A 133 22.73 -11.12 -4.48
N ASN A 134 23.13 -10.05 -3.82
CA ASN A 134 24.51 -9.91 -3.39
C ASN A 134 24.86 -10.84 -2.21
N GLU A 135 23.89 -11.16 -1.37
CA GLU A 135 24.11 -12.05 -0.21
C GLU A 135 24.11 -13.54 -0.57
N GLN A 136 23.22 -13.98 -1.47
CA GLN A 136 23.03 -15.40 -1.75
C GLN A 136 23.80 -15.90 -2.99
N PHE A 137 24.34 -14.99 -3.82
CA PHE A 137 24.89 -15.34 -5.13
C PHE A 137 26.35 -14.95 -5.28
N SER A 138 27.22 -15.67 -4.57
CA SER A 138 28.65 -15.71 -4.94
C SER A 138 28.88 -16.49 -6.24
N SER A 139 27.93 -17.35 -6.63
CA SER A 139 27.92 -18.08 -7.91
C SER A 139 26.76 -17.61 -8.78
N ARG A 140 26.98 -17.37 -10.08
CA ARG A 140 26.06 -16.75 -11.05
C ARG A 140 24.73 -17.51 -11.31
N LYS A 141 24.29 -18.44 -10.47
CA LYS A 141 23.07 -19.25 -10.68
C LYS A 141 21.94 -18.79 -9.76
N LEU A 142 20.79 -18.43 -10.35
CA LEU A 142 19.52 -18.23 -9.62
C LEU A 142 19.20 -19.47 -8.76
N PRO A 143 18.68 -19.35 -7.53
CA PRO A 143 18.40 -20.46 -6.66
C PRO A 143 17.11 -21.14 -7.15
N PRO A 144 16.92 -22.42 -6.82
CA PRO A 144 15.61 -23.05 -6.98
C PRO A 144 14.55 -22.23 -6.23
N GLY A 145 13.39 -21.99 -6.85
CA GLY A 145 12.26 -21.26 -6.24
C GLY A 145 12.19 -19.75 -6.54
N PHE A 146 13.09 -19.20 -7.37
CA PHE A 146 13.01 -17.78 -7.77
C PHE A 146 11.71 -17.41 -8.51
N ASP A 147 11.04 -18.39 -9.13
CA ASP A 147 9.71 -18.21 -9.75
C ASP A 147 8.65 -17.75 -8.72
N GLU A 148 8.81 -18.09 -7.45
CA GLU A 148 7.93 -17.62 -6.37
C GLU A 148 8.06 -16.10 -6.15
N ILE A 149 9.29 -15.56 -6.30
CA ILE A 149 9.53 -14.12 -6.25
C ILE A 149 8.86 -13.45 -7.45
N HIS A 150 8.97 -14.01 -8.64
CA HIS A 150 8.28 -13.49 -9.82
C HIS A 150 6.77 -13.42 -9.64
N GLY A 151 6.14 -14.54 -9.25
CA GLY A 151 4.70 -14.58 -9.02
C GLY A 151 4.25 -13.63 -7.90
N PHE A 152 5.06 -13.42 -6.86
CA PHE A 152 4.82 -12.40 -5.85
C PHE A 152 4.85 -10.99 -6.44
N LEU A 153 5.92 -10.64 -7.16
CA LEU A 153 6.13 -9.29 -7.69
C LEU A 153 5.00 -8.91 -8.66
N ASP A 154 4.53 -9.84 -9.48
CA ASP A 154 3.40 -9.61 -10.37
C ASP A 154 2.13 -9.24 -9.61
N ARG A 155 1.77 -10.03 -8.58
CA ARG A 155 0.60 -9.73 -7.74
C ARG A 155 0.75 -8.40 -7.00
N PHE A 156 1.93 -8.15 -6.44
CA PHE A 156 2.24 -6.93 -5.71
C PHE A 156 2.13 -5.69 -6.62
N TYR A 157 2.73 -5.72 -7.80
CA TYR A 157 2.69 -4.60 -8.74
C TYR A 157 1.31 -4.39 -9.34
N MET A 158 0.57 -5.46 -9.67
CA MET A 158 -0.81 -5.34 -10.12
C MET A 158 -1.70 -4.68 -9.06
N SER A 159 -1.55 -5.08 -7.80
CA SER A 159 -2.33 -4.46 -6.74
C SER A 159 -1.90 -3.00 -6.48
N ARG A 160 -0.60 -2.70 -6.56
CA ARG A 160 -0.09 -1.32 -6.46
C ARG A 160 -0.62 -0.44 -7.59
N ILE A 161 -0.66 -0.93 -8.82
CA ILE A 161 -1.28 -0.20 -9.95
C ILE A 161 -2.73 0.11 -9.62
N GLY A 162 -3.49 -0.86 -9.10
CA GLY A 162 -4.87 -0.65 -8.64
C GLY A 162 -5.00 0.42 -7.56
N ILE A 163 -4.08 0.48 -6.58
CA ILE A 163 -4.06 1.55 -5.58
C ILE A 163 -3.74 2.91 -6.22
N ARG A 164 -2.74 2.97 -7.11
CA ARG A 164 -2.36 4.23 -7.79
C ARG A 164 -3.46 4.76 -8.70
N MET A 165 -4.20 3.88 -9.38
CA MET A 165 -5.38 4.25 -10.15
C MET A 165 -6.44 4.94 -9.28
N LEU A 166 -6.68 4.42 -8.07
CA LEU A 166 -7.67 4.97 -7.13
C LEU A 166 -7.29 6.36 -6.60
N ILE A 167 -6.01 6.59 -6.31
CA ILE A 167 -5.54 7.87 -5.76
C ILE A 167 -5.12 8.90 -6.82
N GLY A 168 -5.36 8.59 -8.10
CA GLY A 168 -4.91 9.37 -9.25
C GLY A 168 -3.41 9.22 -9.49
N LEU A 169 -3.05 8.48 -10.54
CA LEU A 169 -1.67 8.06 -10.90
C LEU A 169 -0.59 9.12 -10.71
#